data_AF-A0A937PN70-F1
#
_entry.id   AF-A0A937PN70-F1
#
_cell.length_a   1.000
_cell.length_b   1.000
_cell.length_c   1.000
_cell.angle_alpha   90.00
_cell.angle_beta   90.00
_cell.angle_gamma   90.00
#
_symmetry.space_group_name_H-M   'P 1'
#
loop_
_entity.id
_entity.type
_entity.pdbx_description
1 polymer ?
#
loop_
_entity_poly.entity_id
_entity_poly.type
_entity_poly.pdbx_seq_one_letter_code
_entity_poly.pdbx_strand_id
1 'polypeptide(L)' 'MNNPLEEFIKLHTFYKGGFDYQTKEIAEYLKVSTRTIQRWMKGKTAPSEDELNKIQAYLTSKKNRSEDQ' A
#
# COMPACT_ATOMS: atom_id res chain seq x y z
N MET A 1 13.33 12.09 -5.28
CA MET A 1 12.95 10.69 -5.59
C MET A 1 11.69 10.41 -4.80
N ASN A 2 10.56 10.10 -5.46
CA ASN A 2 9.34 9.72 -4.75
C ASN A 2 9.54 8.30 -4.21
N ASN A 3 9.45 8.12 -2.90
CA ASN A 3 9.55 6.80 -2.28
C ASN A 3 8.19 6.08 -2.47
N PRO A 4 8.12 4.91 -3.12
CA PRO A 4 6.88 4.16 -3.31
C PRO A 4 6.12 3.93 -2.00
N LEU A 5 6.85 3.80 -0.87
CA LEU A 5 6.26 3.67 0.45
C LEU A 5 5.58 4.97 0.94
N GLU A 6 6.13 6.13 0.63
CA GLU A 6 5.50 7.41 1.00
C GLU A 6 4.21 7.64 0.20
N GLU A 7 4.22 7.31 -1.09
CA GLU A 7 3.03 7.39 -1.93
C GLU A 7 1.95 6.41 -1.47
N PHE A 8 2.37 5.20 -1.11
CA PHE A 8 1.52 4.21 -0.46
C PHE A 8 0.90 4.71 0.84
N ILE A 9 1.69 5.31 1.74
CA ILE A 9 1.21 5.86 3.02
C ILE A 9 0.25 7.03 2.76
N LYS A 10 0.53 7.91 1.80
CA LYS A 10 -0.35 9.04 1.43
C LYS A 10 -1.70 8.53 0.94
N LEU A 11 -1.70 7.52 0.06
CA LEU A 11 -2.93 6.88 -0.42
C LEU A 11 -3.77 6.38 0.75
N HIS A 12 -3.16 5.70 1.72
CA HIS A 12 -3.87 5.21 2.91
C HIS A 12 -4.32 6.31 3.87
N THR A 13 -3.52 7.35 4.07
CA THR A 13 -3.80 8.41 5.06
C THR A 13 -5.02 9.25 4.65
N PHE A 14 -5.26 9.42 3.34
CA PHE A 14 -6.45 10.11 2.83
C PHE A 14 -7.75 9.36 3.17
N TYR A 15 -7.73 8.03 3.24
CA TYR A 15 -8.89 7.19 3.55
C TYR A 15 -9.02 6.87 5.05
N LYS A 16 -8.66 7.80 5.94
CA LYS A 16 -8.70 7.63 7.41
C LYS A 16 -10.09 7.31 8.01
N GLY A 17 -11.15 7.27 7.20
CA GLY A 17 -12.49 6.81 7.59
C GLY A 17 -12.77 5.30 7.42
N GLY A 18 -11.87 4.52 6.81
CA GLY A 18 -12.13 3.09 6.51
C GLY A 18 -10.84 2.28 6.32
N PHE A 19 -10.06 2.12 7.39
CA PHE A 19 -8.67 1.65 7.32
C PHE A 19 -8.48 0.12 7.16
N ASP A 20 -9.53 -0.69 7.20
CA ASP A 20 -9.37 -2.15 7.29
C ASP A 20 -9.41 -2.86 5.92
N TYR A 21 -10.22 -2.37 4.99
CA TYR A 21 -10.44 -3.06 3.71
C TYR A 21 -9.22 -3.01 2.79
N GLN A 22 -8.66 -1.80 2.56
CA GLN A 22 -7.48 -1.66 1.70
C GLN A 22 -6.24 -2.34 2.29
N THR A 23 -6.10 -2.34 3.62
CA THR A 23 -4.99 -3.04 4.30
C THR A 23 -5.04 -4.55 4.04
N LYS A 24 -6.25 -5.14 3.99
CA LYS A 24 -6.44 -6.54 3.63
C LYS A 24 -6.10 -6.83 2.17
N GLU A 25 -6.66 -6.06 1.23
CA GLU A 25 -6.40 -6.28 -0.20
C GLU A 25 -4.91 -6.21 -0.53
N ILE A 26 -4.19 -5.25 0.07
CA ILE A 26 -2.76 -5.10 -0.15
C ILE A 26 -1.97 -6.23 0.52
N ALA A 27 -2.36 -6.63 1.74
CA ALA A 27 -1.76 -7.77 2.41
C ALA A 27 -1.92 -9.06 1.58
N GLU A 28 -3.09 -9.27 0.98
CA GLU A 28 -3.38 -10.39 0.08
C GLU A 28 -2.55 -10.30 -1.21
N TYR A 29 -2.49 -9.13 -1.86
CA TYR A 29 -1.71 -8.91 -3.08
C TYR A 29 -0.21 -9.15 -2.85
N LEU A 30 0.32 -8.65 -1.74
CA LEU A 30 1.73 -8.78 -1.37
C LEU A 30 2.06 -10.14 -0.73
N LYS A 31 1.04 -10.95 -0.39
CA LYS A 31 1.15 -12.20 0.38
C LYS A 31 1.84 -12.01 1.73
N VAL A 32 1.54 -10.91 2.43
CA VAL A 32 2.04 -10.62 3.78
C VAL A 32 0.87 -10.49 4.75
N SER A 33 1.15 -10.43 6.05
CA SER A 33 0.09 -10.21 7.04
C SER A 33 -0.38 -8.75 7.02
N THR A 34 -1.66 -8.51 7.33
CA THR A 34 -2.19 -7.15 7.55
C THR A 34 -1.39 -6.39 8.62
N ARG A 35 -0.90 -7.11 9.64
CA ARG A 35 -0.03 -6.58 10.68
C ARG A 35 1.32 -6.08 10.14
N THR A 36 1.86 -6.71 9.10
CA THR A 36 3.07 -6.26 8.42
C THR A 36 2.84 -4.91 7.77
N ILE A 37 1.75 -4.77 7.01
CA ILE A 37 1.35 -3.49 6.37
C ILE A 37 1.16 -2.39 7.41
N GLN A 38 0.45 -2.68 8.50
CA GLN A 38 0.26 -1.74 9.61
C GLN A 38 1.58 -1.29 10.24
N ARG A 39 2.58 -2.17 10.35
CA ARG A 39 3.91 -1.82 10.88
C ARG A 39 4.67 -0.90 9.93
N TRP A 40 4.60 -1.13 8.61
CA TRP A 40 5.18 -0.24 7.62
C TRP A 40 4.53 1.15 7.66
N MET A 41 3.20 1.22 7.71
CA MET A 41 2.47 2.50 7.80
C MET A 41 2.80 3.27 9.08
N LYS A 42 3.08 2.58 10.18
CA LYS A 42 3.48 3.17 11.47
C LYS A 42 4.99 3.48 11.53
N GLY A 43 5.74 3.24 10.46
CA GLY A 43 7.20 3.42 10.41
C GLY A 43 7.97 2.50 11.37
N LYS A 44 7.37 1.39 11.82
CA LYS A 44 8.01 0.44 12.77
C LYS A 44 8.96 -0.52 12.08
N THR A 45 8.70 -0.84 10.82
CA THR A 45 9.54 -1.64 9.94
C THR A 45 9.50 -1.03 8.54
N ALA A 46 10.45 -1.37 7.69
CA ALA A 46 10.42 -1.00 6.27
C ALA A 46 10.14 -2.26 5.41
N PRO A 47 9.45 -2.11 4.27
CA PRO A 47 9.41 -3.14 3.24
C PRO A 47 10.79 -3.31 2.59
N SER A 48 11.04 -4.51 2.11
CA SER A 48 12.14 -4.84 1.20
C SER A 48 11.95 -4.23 -0.18
N GLU A 49 13.01 -4.23 -0.99
CA GLU A 49 12.96 -3.74 -2.37
C GLU A 49 11.93 -4.48 -3.23
N ASP A 50 11.82 -5.81 -3.09
CA ASP A 50 10.79 -6.61 -3.76
C ASP A 50 9.37 -6.21 -3.35
N GLU A 51 9.16 -5.92 -2.06
CA GLU A 51 7.87 -5.47 -1.55
C GLU A 51 7.54 -4.05 -2.06
N LEU A 52 8.53 -3.16 -2.14
CA LEU A 52 8.38 -1.83 -2.74
C LEU A 52 7.99 -1.93 -4.21
N ASN A 53 8.63 -2.81 -4.98
CA ASN A 53 8.31 -3.03 -6.39
C ASN A 53 6.87 -3.53 -6.57
N LYS A 54 6.41 -4.45 -5.71
CA LYS A 54 5.02 -4.93 -5.74
C LYS A 54 4.03 -3.85 -5.30
N ILE A 55 4.37 -3.05 -4.29
CA ILE A 55 3.54 -1.91 -3.87
C ILE A 55 3.38 -0.94 -5.05
N GLN A 56 4.47 -0.62 -5.76
CA GLN A 56 4.43 0.23 -6.94
C GLN A 56 3.52 -0.37 -8.03
N ALA A 57 3.66 -1.65 -8.34
CA ALA A 57 2.82 -2.34 -9.31
C ALA A 57 1.33 -2.31 -8.93
N TYR A 58 1.02 -2.52 -7.65
CA TYR A 58 -0.33 -2.41 -7.12
C TYR A 58 -0.89 -0.99 -7.33
N LEU A 59 -0.14 0.04 -6.93
CA LEU A 59 -0.55 1.44 -7.09
C LEU A 59 -0.81 1.80 -8.56
N THR A 60 0.06 1.38 -9.47
CA THR A 60 -0.10 1.58 -10.91
C THR A 60 -1.36 0.87 -11.44
N SER A 61 -1.58 -0.38 -11.04
CA SER A 61 -2.77 -1.15 -11.46
C SER A 61 -4.08 -0.52 -10.97
N LYS A 62 -4.09 0.05 -9.76
CA LYS A 62 -5.26 0.71 -9.19
C LYS A 62 -5.54 2.06 -9.85
N LYS A 63 -4.49 2.84 -10.15
CA LYS A 63 -4.62 4.13 -10.85
C LYS A 63 -5.31 3.96 -12.20
N ASN A 64 -4.96 2.91 -12.96
CA ASN A 64 -5.57 2.63 -14.25
C ASN A 64 -7.04 2.18 -14.16
N ARG A 65 -7.51 1.68 -13.01
CA ARG A 65 -8.94 1.36 -12.79
C ARG A 65 -9.81 2.57 -12.49
N SER A 66 -9.21 3.69 -12.07
CA SER A 66 -9.94 4.91 -11.71
C SER A 66 -10.28 5.81 -12.89
N GLU A 67 -9.75 5.53 -14.09
CA GLU A 67 -9.99 6.31 -15.32
C GLU A 67 -11.13 5.73 -16.20
N ASP A 68 -11.74 4.61 -15.77
CA ASP A 68 -12.83 3.92 -16.48
C ASP A 68 -14.21 4.06 -15.79
N GLN A 69 -14.39 5.01 -14.86
CA GLN A 69 -15.68 5.33 -14.24
C GLN A 69 -16.11 6.78 -14.43
#